data_AF-A0A8J3LVA6-F1
#
_entry.id   AF-A0A8J3LVA6-F1
#
_cell.length_a   1.000
_cell.length_b   1.000
_cell.length_c   1.000
_cell.angle_alpha   90.00
_cell.angle_beta   90.00
_cell.angle_gamma   90.00
#
_symmetry.space_group_name_H-M   'P 1'
#
loop_
_entity.id
_entity.type
_entity.pdbx_description
1 polymer ?
#
loop_
_entity_poly.entity_id
_entity_poly.type
_entity_poly.pdbx_seq_one_letter_code
_entity_poly.pdbx_strand_id
1 'polypeptide(L)'
;MTAVTSGWRRAWTDALDALEVDVERVEALLAEDHRARDLPLATPWSPPEGLGELPLDLRPRADAILNRQLAAAQALALAMVANRRQSEMAARIEAGDEPRRPAYLDCAI
;
A
#
# COMPACT_ATOMS: atom_id res chain seq x y z
N MET A 1 -36.49 15.44 14.96
CA MET A 1 -35.30 14.58 15.22
C MET A 1 -34.78 13.85 13.99
N THR A 2 -35.53 13.70 12.89
CA THR A 2 -35.10 12.98 11.67
C THR A 2 -34.15 13.76 10.75
N ALA A 3 -34.18 15.09 10.78
CA ALA A 3 -33.29 15.92 9.95
C ALA A 3 -31.81 15.81 10.37
N VAL A 4 -31.52 15.85 11.68
CA VAL A 4 -30.19 15.59 12.22
C VAL A 4 -29.72 14.20 11.80
N THR A 5 -30.63 13.21 11.78
CA THR A 5 -30.23 11.85 11.43
C THR A 5 -29.88 11.63 9.96
N SER A 6 -30.47 12.43 9.08
CA SER A 6 -30.10 12.47 7.67
C SER A 6 -28.75 13.17 7.43
N GLY A 7 -28.42 14.18 8.23
CA GLY A 7 -27.17 14.94 8.12
C GLY A 7 -25.94 14.10 8.42
N TRP A 8 -25.93 13.34 9.52
CA TRP A 8 -24.77 12.49 9.85
C TRP A 8 -24.66 11.29 8.91
N ARG A 9 -25.77 10.68 8.48
CA ARG A 9 -25.74 9.62 7.46
C ARG A 9 -25.10 10.13 6.16
N ARG A 10 -25.46 11.34 5.72
CA ARG A 10 -24.85 11.95 4.54
C ARG A 10 -23.36 12.19 4.75
N ALA A 11 -22.96 12.75 5.89
CA ALA A 11 -21.55 12.98 6.20
C ALA A 11 -20.74 11.67 6.22
N TRP A 12 -21.29 10.58 6.76
CA TRP A 12 -20.67 9.25 6.67
C TRP A 12 -20.59 8.73 5.24
N THR A 13 -21.63 8.94 4.44
CA THR A 13 -21.62 8.55 3.03
C THR A 13 -20.51 9.28 2.28
N ASP A 14 -20.45 10.60 2.42
CA ASP A 14 -19.44 11.45 1.79
C ASP A 14 -18.01 11.06 2.23
N ALA A 15 -17.84 10.70 3.50
CA ALA A 15 -16.55 10.23 4.03
C ALA A 15 -16.14 8.86 3.47
N LEU A 16 -17.08 7.92 3.33
CA LEU A 16 -16.81 6.61 2.73
C LEU A 16 -16.57 6.71 1.22
N ASP A 17 -17.28 7.59 0.52
CA ASP A 17 -17.05 7.89 -0.90
C ASP A 17 -15.62 8.40 -1.13
N ALA A 18 -15.17 9.36 -0.31
CA ALA A 18 -13.80 9.87 -0.40
C ALA A 18 -12.75 8.76 -0.14
N LEU A 19 -13.00 7.90 0.85
CA LEU A 19 -12.12 6.79 1.19
C LEU A 19 -12.02 5.76 0.05
N GLU A 20 -13.13 5.45 -0.60
CA GLU A 20 -13.16 4.56 -1.76
C GLU A 20 -12.32 5.09 -2.92
N VAL A 21 -12.45 6.38 -3.23
CA VAL A 21 -11.66 7.02 -4.28
C VAL A 21 -10.15 6.95 -3.97
N ASP A 22 -9.76 7.15 -2.71
CA ASP A 22 -8.36 7.05 -2.31
C ASP A 22 -7.85 5.60 -2.42
N VAL A 23 -8.66 4.61 -2.03
CA VAL A 23 -8.32 3.19 -2.19
C VAL A 23 -8.16 2.81 -3.67
N GLU A 24 -9.06 3.25 -4.54
CA GLU A 24 -8.96 3.02 -5.98
C GLU A 24 -7.69 3.62 -6.57
N ARG A 25 -7.28 4.82 -6.15
CA ARG A 25 -6.01 5.40 -6.57
C ARG A 25 -4.82 4.56 -6.13
N VAL A 26 -4.80 4.09 -4.88
CA VAL A 26 -3.70 3.23 -4.38
C VAL A 26 -3.65 1.90 -5.14
N GLU A 27 -4.79 1.28 -5.38
CA GLU A 27 -4.87 0.02 -6.15
C GLU A 27 -4.41 0.22 -7.60
N ALA A 28 -4.81 1.31 -8.25
CA ALA A 28 -4.35 1.66 -9.59
C ALA A 28 -2.83 1.88 -9.63
N LEU A 29 -2.30 2.64 -8.66
CA LEU A 29 -0.87 2.87 -8.54
C LEU A 29 -0.12 1.55 -8.34
N LEU A 30 -0.60 0.63 -7.49
CA LEU A 30 -0.01 -0.69 -7.31
C LEU A 30 -0.05 -1.56 -8.58
N ALA A 31 -1.12 -1.44 -9.37
CA ALA A 31 -1.22 -2.12 -10.67
C ALA A 31 -0.23 -1.51 -11.69
N GLU A 32 0.02 -0.21 -11.59
CA GLU A 32 0.91 0.57 -12.47
C GLU A 32 2.38 0.61 -12.00
N ASP A 33 2.68 0.24 -10.74
CA ASP A 33 3.97 0.34 -10.01
C ASP A 33 5.13 -0.43 -10.65
N HIS A 34 4.91 -1.19 -11.73
CA HIS A 34 6.02 -1.59 -12.60
C HIS A 34 6.67 -0.38 -13.33
N ARG A 35 6.11 0.84 -13.28
CA ARG A 35 6.60 1.98 -14.07
C ARG A 35 6.75 3.34 -13.35
N ALA A 36 6.18 3.57 -12.17
CA ALA A 36 6.15 4.91 -11.57
C ALA A 36 7.13 5.05 -10.39
N ARG A 37 8.13 5.94 -10.52
CA ARG A 37 9.15 6.21 -9.49
C ARG A 37 8.83 7.40 -8.57
N ASP A 38 7.70 8.07 -8.78
CA ASP A 38 7.38 9.33 -8.11
C ASP A 38 5.90 9.33 -7.70
N LEU A 39 5.60 8.73 -6.54
CA LEU A 39 4.28 8.79 -5.93
C LEU A 39 4.21 10.02 -5.01
N PRO A 40 3.17 10.87 -5.13
CA PRO A 40 2.93 11.90 -4.14
C PRO A 40 2.70 11.27 -2.75
N LEU A 41 3.22 11.92 -1.71
CA LEU A 41 2.97 11.55 -0.32
C LEU A 41 1.46 11.57 -0.03
N ALA A 42 0.90 10.42 0.33
CA ALA A 42 -0.50 10.31 0.72
C ALA A 42 -0.76 11.14 1.98
N THR A 43 -1.83 11.94 1.97
CA THR A 43 -2.27 12.65 3.17
C THR A 43 -2.86 11.62 4.14
N PRO A 44 -2.42 11.54 5.40
CA PRO A 44 -2.95 10.58 6.35
C PRO A 44 -4.45 10.83 6.56
N TRP A 45 -5.24 9.77 6.41
CA TRP A 45 -6.68 9.85 6.61
C TRP A 45 -6.99 10.08 8.09
N SER A 46 -7.82 11.07 8.37
CA SER A 46 -8.40 11.31 9.69
C SER A 46 -9.92 11.21 9.58
N PRO A 47 -10.59 10.50 10.50
CA PRO A 47 -12.04 10.49 10.52
C PRO A 47 -12.58 11.92 10.70
N PRO A 48 -13.59 12.34 9.92
CA PRO A 48 -14.19 13.65 10.08
C PRO A 48 -14.80 13.83 11.48
N GLU A 49 -14.64 15.03 12.06
CA GLU A 49 -15.23 15.34 13.36
C GLU A 49 -16.76 15.44 13.27
N GLY A 50 -17.45 15.06 14.34
CA GLY A 50 -18.91 15.22 14.43
C GLY A 50 -19.75 14.21 13.62
N LEU A 51 -19.14 13.14 13.10
CA LEU A 51 -19.84 12.09 12.35
C LEU A 51 -20.85 11.27 13.17
N GLY A 52 -20.76 11.29 14.50
CA GLY A 52 -21.56 10.40 15.36
C GLY A 52 -21.21 8.92 15.16
N GLU A 53 -22.05 8.02 15.66
CA GLU A 53 -21.87 6.58 15.44
C GLU A 53 -22.03 6.22 13.96
N LEU A 54 -21.48 5.08 13.51
CA LEU A 54 -21.64 4.62 12.13
C LEU A 54 -23.05 4.03 11.92
N PRO A 55 -23.79 4.39 10.85
CA PRO A 55 -25.07 3.77 10.56
C PRO A 55 -24.88 2.27 10.26
N LEU A 56 -25.73 1.41 10.83
CA LEU A 56 -25.63 -0.04 10.65
C LEU A 56 -25.77 -0.47 9.18
N ASP A 57 -26.51 0.29 8.38
CA ASP A 57 -26.66 0.11 6.93
C ASP A 57 -25.36 0.37 6.16
N LEU A 58 -24.48 1.25 6.66
CA LEU A 58 -23.19 1.55 6.04
C LEU A 58 -22.06 0.63 6.53
N ARG A 59 -22.29 -0.15 7.58
CA ARG A 59 -21.28 -1.05 8.15
C ARG A 59 -20.70 -2.06 7.14
N PRO A 60 -21.51 -2.78 6.33
CA PRO A 60 -20.97 -3.70 5.33
C PRO A 60 -20.08 -2.99 4.30
N ARG A 61 -20.41 -1.74 3.94
CA ARG A 61 -19.62 -0.91 3.02
C ARG A 61 -18.30 -0.51 3.65
N ALA A 62 -18.31 -0.02 4.88
CA ALA A 62 -17.10 0.33 5.62
C ALA A 62 -16.16 -0.88 5.78
N ASP A 63 -16.70 -2.06 6.11
CA ASP A 63 -15.91 -3.29 6.23
C ASP A 63 -15.29 -3.70 4.88
N ALA A 64 -16.01 -3.55 3.77
CA ALA A 64 -15.47 -3.82 2.43
C ALA A 64 -14.30 -2.88 2.07
N ILE A 65 -14.42 -1.60 2.39
CA ILE A 65 -13.35 -0.60 2.17
C ILE A 65 -12.13 -0.95 3.02
N LEU A 66 -12.32 -1.27 4.30
CA LEU A 66 -11.22 -1.65 5.20
C LEU A 66 -10.49 -2.89 4.70
N ASN A 67 -11.22 -3.90 4.24
CA ASN A 67 -10.61 -5.12 3.70
C ASN A 67 -9.74 -4.82 2.46
N ARG A 68 -10.20 -3.94 1.56
CA ARG A 68 -9.40 -3.48 0.41
C ARG A 68 -8.15 -2.73 0.84
N GLN A 69 -8.25 -1.84 1.82
CA GLN A 69 -7.10 -1.13 2.38
C GLN A 69 -6.05 -2.07 2.95
N LEU A 70 -6.47 -3.09 3.71
CA LEU A 70 -5.57 -4.11 4.25
C LEU A 70 -4.91 -4.94 3.15
N ALA A 71 -5.64 -5.26 2.08
CA ALA A 71 -5.09 -5.97 0.93
C ALA A 71 -4.05 -5.11 0.19
N ALA A 72 -4.35 -3.83 -0.05
CA ALA A 72 -3.42 -2.89 -0.69
C ALA A 72 -2.15 -2.68 0.16
N ALA A 73 -2.29 -2.53 1.48
CA ALA A 73 -1.15 -2.41 2.39
C ALA A 73 -0.25 -3.65 2.38
N GLN A 74 -0.85 -4.85 2.32
CA GLN A 74 -0.11 -6.10 2.17
C GLN A 74 0.63 -6.18 0.82
N ALA A 75 -0.04 -5.81 -0.27
CA ALA A 75 0.57 -5.79 -1.60
C ALA A 75 1.76 -4.82 -1.66
N LEU A 76 1.61 -3.63 -1.07
CA LEU A 76 2.69 -2.63 -0.98
C LEU A 76 3.89 -3.18 -0.17
N ALA A 77 3.65 -3.81 0.98
CA ALA A 77 4.71 -4.40 1.78
C ALA A 77 5.47 -5.50 1.00
N LEU A 78 4.76 -6.34 0.25
CA LEU A 78 5.37 -7.37 -0.61
C LEU A 78 6.20 -6.75 -1.74
N ALA A 79 5.69 -5.69 -2.39
CA ALA A 79 6.42 -4.97 -3.45
C ALA A 79 7.71 -4.35 -2.92
N MET A 80 7.68 -3.73 -1.73
CA MET A 80 8.87 -3.16 -1.08
C MET A 80 9.96 -4.23 -0.79
N VAL A 81 9.55 -5.41 -0.33
CA VAL A 81 10.50 -6.52 -0.07
C VAL A 81 11.10 -7.05 -1.37
N ALA A 82 10.29 -7.20 -2.43
CA ALA A 82 10.77 -7.64 -3.74
C ALA A 82 11.77 -6.64 -4.35
N ASN A 83 11.47 -5.34 -4.28
CA ASN A 83 12.34 -4.27 -4.76
C ASN A 83 13.69 -4.24 -4.01
N ARG A 84 13.69 -4.47 -2.69
CA ARG A 84 14.93 -4.56 -1.91
C ARG A 84 15.83 -5.72 -2.36
N ARG A 85 15.26 -6.90 -2.63
CA ARG A 85 16.02 -8.05 -3.15
C ARG A 85 16.61 -7.78 -4.53
N GLN A 86 15.86 -7.11 -5.41
CA GLN A 86 16.35 -6.70 -6.73
C GLN A 86 17.50 -5.70 -6.62
N SER A 87 17.39 -4.73 -5.72
CA SER A 87 18.45 -3.75 -5.46
C SER A 87 19.72 -4.39 -4.90
N GLU A 88 19.60 -5.37 -4.00
CA GLU A 88 20.74 -6.14 -3.48
C GLU A 88 21.43 -6.96 -4.58
N MET A 89 20.67 -7.58 -5.48
CA MET A 89 21.21 -8.34 -6.62
C MET A 89 21.90 -7.41 -7.63
N ALA A 90 21.28 -6.28 -7.97
CA ALA A 90 21.85 -5.27 -8.85
C ALA A 90 23.16 -4.72 -8.28
N ALA A 91 23.20 -4.38 -6.99
CA ALA A 91 24.41 -3.91 -6.32
C ALA A 91 25.55 -4.95 -6.35
N ARG A 92 25.25 -6.26 -6.26
CA ARG A 92 26.26 -7.32 -6.41
C ARG A 92 26.82 -7.44 -7.84
N ILE A 93 25.98 -7.20 -8.84
CA ILE A 93 26.40 -7.21 -10.25
C ILE A 93 27.23 -5.95 -10.56
N GLU A 94 26.81 -4.77 -10.08
CA GLU A 94 27.49 -3.49 -10.29
C GLU A 94 28.83 -3.40 -9.54
N ALA A 95 28.92 -4.00 -8.35
CA ALA A 95 30.16 -4.07 -7.57
C ALA A 95 31.24 -4.97 -8.20
N GLY A 96 30.95 -5.64 -9.32
CA GLY A 96 31.85 -6.55 -9.99
C GLY A 96 32.06 -7.79 -9.12
N ASP A 97 31.29 -8.84 -9.37
CA ASP A 97 31.68 -10.20 -8.98
C ASP A 97 32.96 -10.55 -9.75
N GLU A 98 34.10 -10.10 -9.23
CA GLU A 98 35.43 -10.47 -9.71
C GLU A 98 35.50 -12.00 -9.57
N PRO A 99 35.60 -12.76 -10.67
CA PRO A 99 35.53 -14.22 -10.59
C PRO A 99 36.63 -14.68 -9.65
N ARG A 100 36.24 -15.30 -8.53
CA ARG A 100 37.17 -15.79 -7.50
C ARG A 100 38.16 -16.70 -8.19
N ARG A 101 39.38 -16.21 -8.46
CA ARG A 101 40.42 -16.96 -9.16
C ARG A 101 40.60 -18.29 -8.43
N PRO A 102 40.44 -19.44 -9.10
CA PRO A 102 40.68 -20.72 -8.46
C PRO A 102 42.14 -20.78 -8.03
N ALA A 103 42.38 -20.83 -6.73
CA ALA A 103 43.71 -21.07 -6.17
C ALA A 103 43.93 -22.58 -6.14
N TYR A 104 44.83 -23.08 -6.98
CA TYR A 104 45.29 -24.45 -6.91
C TYR A 104 46.22 -24.60 -5.69
N LEU A 105 45.82 -25.45 -4.75
CA LEU A 105 46.67 -25.88 -3.65
C LEU A 105 47.50 -27.06 -4.16
N ASP A 106 48.80 -26.84 -4.31
CA ASP A 106 49.76 -27.90 -4.62
C ASP A 106 50.07 -28.65 -3.31
N CYS A 107 49.46 -29.82 -3.14
CA CYS A 107 49.78 -30.72 -2.04
C CYS A 107 50.97 -31.58 -2.47
N ALA A 108 52.19 -31.09 -2.22
CA ALA A 108 53.37 -31.93 -2.28
C ALA A 108 53.34 -32.95 -1.11
N ILE A 109 53.47 -34.23 -1.44
CA ILE A 109 53.65 -35.35 -0.50
C ILE A 109 55.14 -35.68 -0.43
#